data_AF-A0AA38PJU9-F1
#
_entry.id   AF-A0AA38PJU9-F1
#
_cell.length_a   1.000
_cell.length_b   1.000
_cell.length_c   1.000
_cell.angle_alpha   90.00
_cell.angle_beta   90.00
_cell.angle_gamma   90.00
#
_symmetry.space_group_name_H-M   'P 1'
#
loop_
_entity.id
_entity.type
_entity.pdbx_description
1 polymer ?
#
loop_
_entity_poly.entity_id
_entity_poly.type
_entity_poly.pdbx_seq_one_letter_code
_entity_poly.pdbx_strand_id
1 'polypeptide(L)' 'MPSSHASIDDLSSERSYDSEEEYYLAQKEWEESLHQLQQIFSIVLLPFLGKWLGRRWSYWAYARYLRLGLGKAFVFEK' A
#
# COMPACT_ATOMS: atom_id res chain seq x y z
N MET A 1 -8.81 -49.19 -29.06
CA MET A 1 -9.34 -48.30 -28.01
C MET A 1 -8.29 -48.24 -26.90
N PRO A 2 -7.54 -47.14 -26.72
CA PRO A 2 -6.66 -47.04 -25.57
C PRO A 2 -7.45 -46.55 -24.36
N SER A 3 -7.25 -47.23 -23.23
CA SER A 3 -7.89 -46.98 -21.95
C SER A 3 -7.50 -45.63 -21.38
N SER A 4 -8.47 -44.72 -21.26
CA SER A 4 -8.36 -43.49 -20.50
C SER A 4 -8.52 -43.78 -19.01
N HIS A 5 -7.41 -44.11 -18.35
CA HIS A 5 -7.27 -43.95 -16.90
C HIS A 5 -6.08 -43.01 -16.66
N ALA A 6 -6.19 -41.78 -17.15
CA ALA A 6 -5.44 -40.68 -16.53
C ALA A 6 -6.08 -40.53 -15.14
N SER A 7 -5.36 -40.99 -14.12
CA SER A 7 -5.75 -40.86 -12.72
C SER A 7 -6.10 -39.40 -12.48
N ILE A 8 -7.29 -39.14 -11.95
CA ILE A 8 -7.72 -37.80 -11.54
C ILE A 8 -6.67 -37.11 -10.63
N ASP A 9 -5.88 -37.93 -9.92
CA ASP A 9 -4.77 -37.55 -9.06
C ASP A 9 -3.59 -36.89 -9.81
N ASP A 10 -3.23 -37.38 -11.01
CA ASP A 10 -2.17 -36.81 -11.86
C ASP A 10 -2.62 -35.46 -12.43
N LEU A 11 -3.86 -35.37 -12.93
CA LEU A 11 -4.43 -34.11 -13.44
C LEU A 11 -4.65 -33.07 -12.33
N SER A 12 -5.01 -33.50 -11.11
CA SER A 12 -5.12 -32.58 -9.97
C SER A 12 -3.78 -32.08 -9.49
N SER A 13 -2.74 -32.91 -9.57
CA SER A 13 -1.36 -32.53 -9.23
C SER A 13 -0.80 -31.56 -10.27
N GLU A 14 -0.92 -31.85 -11.57
CA GLU A 14 -0.50 -30.92 -12.63
C GLU A 14 -1.25 -29.58 -12.54
N ARG A 15 -2.58 -29.61 -12.32
CA ARG A 15 -3.37 -28.38 -12.13
C ARG A 15 -2.99 -27.63 -10.85
N SER A 16 -2.63 -28.31 -9.76
CA SER A 16 -2.20 -27.62 -8.53
C SER A 16 -0.82 -26.99 -8.68
N TYR A 17 0.13 -27.67 -9.33
CA TYR A 17 1.45 -27.11 -9.62
C TYR A 17 1.35 -25.89 -10.57
N ASP A 18 0.50 -25.97 -11.60
CA ASP A 18 0.21 -24.86 -12.52
C ASP A 18 -0.46 -23.68 -11.80
N SER A 19 -1.42 -23.95 -10.90
CA SER A 19 -2.10 -22.92 -10.10
C SER A 19 -1.17 -22.21 -9.12
N GLU A 20 -0.23 -22.93 -8.51
CA GLU A 20 0.78 -22.34 -7.62
C GLU A 20 1.74 -21.44 -8.42
N GLU A 21 2.25 -21.91 -9.57
CA GLU A 21 3.11 -21.13 -10.45
C GLU A 21 2.42 -19.86 -10.97
N GLU A 22 1.17 -19.96 -11.43
CA GLU A 22 0.34 -18.82 -11.82
C GLU A 22 0.14 -17.82 -10.68
N TYR A 23 -0.06 -18.30 -9.45
CA TYR A 23 -0.18 -17.43 -8.27
C TYR A 23 1.13 -16.69 -7.97
N TYR A 24 2.28 -17.37 -8.07
CA TYR A 24 3.60 -16.73 -7.91
C TYR A 24 3.87 -15.69 -9.00
N LEU A 25 3.50 -15.97 -10.25
CA LEU A 25 3.59 -15.02 -11.37
C LEU A 25 2.69 -13.80 -11.14
N ALA A 26 1.43 -14.01 -10.78
CA ALA A 26 0.48 -12.93 -10.50
C ALA A 26 0.92 -12.06 -9.30
N GLN A 27 1.50 -12.66 -8.26
CA GLN A 27 2.05 -11.93 -7.13
C GLN A 27 3.24 -11.05 -7.55
N LYS A 28 4.12 -11.57 -8.40
CA LYS A 28 5.26 -10.82 -8.93
C LYS A 28 4.79 -9.64 -9.80
N GLU A 29 3.84 -9.86 -10.69
CA GLU A 29 3.24 -8.80 -11.51
C GLU A 29 2.53 -7.74 -10.65
N TRP A 30 1.88 -8.17 -9.57
CA TRP A 30 1.24 -7.27 -8.62
C TRP A 30 2.27 -6.38 -7.91
N GLU A 31 3.39 -6.94 -7.45
CA GLU A 31 4.47 -6.18 -6.82
C GLU A 31 5.09 -5.15 -7.77
N GLU A 32 5.30 -5.52 -9.03
CA GLU A 32 5.79 -4.60 -10.07
C GLU A 32 4.79 -3.44 -10.30
N SER A 33 3.49 -3.75 -10.36
CA SER A 33 2.44 -2.74 -10.52
C SER A 33 2.32 -1.80 -9.31
N LEU A 34 2.52 -2.32 -8.09
CA LEU A 34 2.51 -1.51 -6.87
C LEU A 34 3.67 -0.54 -6.79
N HIS A 35 4.88 -0.98 -7.18
CA HIS A 35 6.04 -0.10 -7.18
C HIS A 35 5.85 1.09 -8.13
N GLN A 36 5.24 0.86 -9.29
CA GLN A 36 4.88 1.93 -10.22
C GLN A 36 3.83 2.89 -9.64
N LEU A 37 2.78 2.35 -8.99
CA LEU A 37 1.78 3.16 -8.31
C LEU A 37 2.41 4.01 -7.21
N GLN A 38 3.39 3.49 -6.47
CA GLN A 38 4.09 4.25 -5.42
C GLN A 38 4.80 5.50 -5.98
N GLN A 39 5.40 5.42 -7.17
CA GLN A 39 6.07 6.56 -7.79
C GLN A 39 5.07 7.67 -8.15
N ILE A 40 3.97 7.31 -8.81
CA ILE A 40 2.91 8.26 -9.16
C ILE A 40 2.18 8.75 -7.91
N PHE A 41 2.02 7.88 -6.92
CA PHE A 41 1.45 8.24 -5.64
C PHE A 41 2.35 9.24 -4.92
N SER A 42 3.67 9.12 -4.96
CA SER A 42 4.55 10.11 -4.32
C SER A 42 4.46 11.48 -4.99
N ILE A 43 4.44 11.54 -6.33
CA ILE A 43 4.41 12.81 -7.07
C ILE A 43 3.05 13.51 -6.98
N VAL A 44 1.96 12.77 -6.74
CA VAL A 44 0.62 13.34 -6.53
C VAL A 44 0.31 13.52 -5.05
N LEU A 45 0.51 12.51 -4.21
CA LEU A 45 0.21 12.58 -2.79
C LEU A 45 1.03 13.65 -2.08
N LEU A 46 2.35 13.73 -2.30
CA LEU A 46 3.20 14.70 -1.60
C LEU A 46 2.75 16.16 -1.80
N PRO A 47 2.51 16.66 -3.03
CA PRO A 47 2.04 18.03 -3.19
C PRO A 47 0.61 18.24 -2.68
N PHE A 48 -0.28 17.24 -2.78
CA PHE A 48 -1.65 17.37 -2.30
C PHE A 48 -1.73 17.36 -0.76
N LEU A 49 -1.05 16.42 -0.10
CA LEU A 49 -0.89 16.41 1.36
C LEU A 49 -0.16 17.67 1.82
N GLY A 50 0.93 18.06 1.17
CA GLY A 50 1.67 19.27 1.52
C GLY A 50 0.81 20.54 1.49
N LYS A 51 0.00 20.70 0.44
CA LYS A 51 -0.92 21.85 0.32
C LYS A 51 -2.08 21.79 1.32
N TRP A 52 -2.59 20.59 1.61
CA TRP A 52 -3.69 20.40 2.56
C TRP A 52 -3.23 20.57 4.02
N LEU A 53 -2.13 19.90 4.39
CA LEU A 53 -1.49 20.07 5.70
C LEU A 53 -1.03 21.51 5.86
N GLY A 54 -0.35 22.12 4.89
CA GLY A 54 0.11 23.51 5.00
C GLY A 54 -1.02 24.49 5.36
N ARG A 55 -2.13 24.48 4.60
CA ARG A 55 -3.22 25.43 4.86
C ARG A 55 -3.96 25.15 6.17
N ARG A 56 -4.23 23.89 6.51
CA ARG A 56 -4.98 23.55 7.72
C ARG A 56 -4.12 23.58 8.99
N TRP A 57 -2.87 23.15 8.89
CA TRP A 57 -1.93 23.16 10.01
C TRP A 57 -1.38 24.54 10.30
N SER A 58 -1.25 25.46 9.33
CA SER A 58 -0.82 26.83 9.66
C SER A 58 -1.76 27.50 10.65
N TYR A 59 -3.08 27.41 10.45
CA TYR A 59 -4.04 27.98 11.41
C TYR A 59 -4.06 27.23 12.72
N TRP A 60 -3.99 25.89 12.70
CA TRP A 60 -3.97 25.08 13.92
C TRP A 60 -2.70 25.33 14.73
N ALA A 61 -1.53 25.31 14.11
CA ALA A 61 -0.23 25.55 14.74
C ALA A 61 -0.12 27.00 15.24
N TYR A 62 -0.62 27.99 14.49
CA TYR A 62 -0.65 29.38 14.93
C TYR A 62 -1.62 29.60 16.10
N ALA A 63 -2.83 29.01 16.05
CA ALA A 63 -3.76 29.05 17.16
C ALA A 63 -3.22 28.32 18.40
N ARG A 64 -2.56 27.17 18.22
CA ARG A 64 -1.88 26.40 19.28
C ARG A 64 -0.72 27.22 19.88
N TYR A 65 0.06 27.89 19.03
CA TYR A 65 1.16 28.78 19.42
C TYR A 65 0.66 29.98 20.23
N LEU A 66 -0.38 30.68 19.76
CA LEU A 66 -0.99 31.80 20.49
C LEU A 66 -1.62 31.35 21.81
N ARG A 67 -2.19 30.15 21.86
CA ARG A 67 -2.89 29.64 23.04
C ARG A 67 -1.95 29.10 24.12
N LEU A 68 -0.77 28.57 23.77
CA LEU A 68 0.13 27.90 24.73
C LEU A 68 1.47 28.63 24.96
N GLY A 69 1.87 29.53 24.05
CA GLY A 69 3.17 30.19 24.10
C GLY A 69 4.36 29.24 23.88
N LEU A 70 5.57 29.80 23.73
CA LEU A 70 6.85 29.09 23.55
C LEU A 70 7.36 28.45 24.87
N GLY A 71 6.48 27.82 25.64
CA GLY A 71 6.79 27.22 26.94
C GLY A 71 6.62 25.70 26.95
N LYS A 72 7.12 25.03 28.01
CA LYS A 72 7.02 23.57 28.22
C LYS A 72 5.58 23.03 28.18
N ALA A 73 4.56 23.88 28.32
CA ALA A 73 3.14 23.57 28.14
C ALA A 73 2.76 23.22 26.68
N PHE A 74 3.59 23.59 25.69
CA PHE A 74 3.34 23.22 24.30
C PHE A 74 3.54 21.71 24.03
N VAL A 75 4.47 21.06 24.73
CA VAL A 75 4.88 19.65 24.51
C VAL A 75 4.31 18.68 25.56
N PHE A 76 3.95 19.16 26.76
CA PHE A 76 3.56 18.35 27.92
C PHE A 76 2.12 18.59 28.41
N GLU A 77 1.17 18.89 27.52
CA GLU A 77 -0.25 18.91 27.90
C GLU A 77 -0.79 17.47 27.88
N LYS A 78 -0.93 16.85 29.07
CA LYS A 78 -1.76 15.66 29.32
C LYS A 78 -2.96 16.07 30.15
#